data_AF-A0A0P4VHJ2-F1
#
_entry.id   AF-A0A0P4VHJ2-F1
#
_cell.length_a   1.000
_cell.length_b   1.000
_cell.length_c   1.000
_cell.angle_alpha   90.00
_cell.angle_beta   90.00
_cell.angle_gamma   90.00
#
_symmetry.space_group_name_H-M   'P 1'
#
loop_
_entity.id
_entity.type
_entity.pdbx_description
1 polymer ?
#
loop_
_entity_poly.entity_id
_entity_poly.type
_entity_poly.pdbx_seq_one_letter_code
_entity_poly.pdbx_strand_id
1 'polypeptide(L)'
;KCDVVEPMGNFDSNKYLQKLAHLYTTHARDGDRLSVCRELHTSKDSRGAISYNYEFNGNGKPAEGIKAFTANCTGTEDSSKKGQFSFDCTEKYDLDLEYFKQKFLKEATSDEEKAAVEEGINNLDTSDYKDEFPQNVTVLSTDYEKYALIHSCADMKIENKTYLVDNYVVFNVKEDAGLPEEAKKKFSDYDWQEDKFDTREICKREEIKT
;
A
#
# COMPACT_ATOMS: atom_id res chain seq x y z
N LYS A 1 -2.16 7.44 15.91
CA LYS A 1 -2.85 6.18 16.28
C LYS A 1 -3.82 5.90 15.15
N CYS A 2 -4.01 4.63 14.75
CA CYS A 2 -4.99 4.28 13.72
C CYS A 2 -6.38 4.83 14.06
N ASP A 3 -7.09 5.26 13.03
CA ASP A 3 -8.51 5.53 13.12
C ASP A 3 -9.29 4.28 13.55
N VAL A 4 -10.34 4.50 14.35
CA VAL A 4 -11.24 3.43 14.80
C VAL A 4 -12.45 3.44 13.88
N VAL A 5 -12.58 2.39 13.09
CA VAL A 5 -13.65 2.25 12.09
C VAL A 5 -14.42 0.95 12.28
N GLU A 6 -15.69 0.96 11.89
CA GLU A 6 -16.53 -0.23 11.93
C GLU A 6 -16.58 -0.89 10.53
N PRO A 7 -16.46 -2.23 10.45
CA PRO A 7 -16.55 -2.95 9.19
C PRO A 7 -17.96 -2.84 8.59
N MET A 8 -18.04 -3.12 7.29
CA MET A 8 -19.30 -3.26 6.58
C MET A 8 -20.21 -4.29 7.29
N GLY A 9 -21.48 -3.93 7.50
CA GLY A 9 -22.47 -4.84 8.06
C GLY A 9 -22.72 -6.06 7.16
N ASN A 10 -22.91 -7.24 7.79
CA ASN A 10 -23.14 -8.52 7.12
C ASN A 10 -22.04 -8.89 6.10
N PHE A 11 -20.78 -8.54 6.40
CA PHE A 11 -19.66 -8.85 5.53
C PHE A 11 -19.46 -10.37 5.33
N ASP A 12 -19.25 -10.77 4.08
CA ASP A 12 -18.95 -12.15 3.67
C ASP A 12 -17.52 -12.25 3.13
N SER A 13 -16.59 -12.69 3.98
CA SER A 13 -15.18 -12.83 3.63
C SER A 13 -14.92 -13.85 2.55
N ASN A 14 -15.73 -14.92 2.46
CA ASN A 14 -15.54 -15.92 1.41
C ASN A 14 -15.91 -15.32 0.05
N LYS A 15 -17.04 -14.59 -0.03
CA LYS A 15 -17.44 -13.92 -1.27
C LYS A 15 -16.43 -12.84 -1.67
N TYR A 16 -15.95 -12.05 -0.72
CA TYR A 16 -14.94 -11.01 -0.94
C TYR A 16 -13.64 -11.59 -1.51
N LEU A 17 -13.02 -12.55 -0.81
CA LEU A 17 -11.72 -13.13 -1.19
C LEU A 17 -11.82 -13.98 -2.46
N GLN A 18 -12.97 -14.60 -2.76
CA GLN A 18 -13.14 -15.40 -3.96
C GLN A 18 -13.39 -14.55 -5.21
N LYS A 19 -14.18 -13.48 -5.10
CA LYS A 19 -14.58 -12.66 -6.25
C LYS A 19 -13.61 -11.53 -6.54
N LEU A 20 -12.93 -11.00 -5.52
CA LEU A 20 -12.00 -9.86 -5.64
C LEU A 20 -10.54 -10.32 -5.46
N ALA A 21 -10.14 -11.33 -6.25
CA ALA A 21 -8.81 -11.93 -6.17
C ALA A 21 -7.69 -11.02 -6.69
N HIS A 22 -8.00 -10.09 -7.60
CA HIS A 22 -7.07 -9.10 -8.14
C HIS A 22 -7.78 -7.76 -8.34
N LEU A 23 -7.16 -6.69 -7.83
CA LEU A 23 -7.70 -5.35 -7.82
C LEU A 23 -6.60 -4.31 -8.03
N TYR A 24 -6.96 -3.17 -8.58
CA TYR A 24 -6.12 -1.99 -8.72
C TYR A 24 -6.49 -0.97 -7.65
N THR A 25 -5.52 -0.34 -6.99
CA THR A 25 -5.82 0.89 -6.24
C THR A 25 -6.22 1.96 -7.24
N THR A 26 -7.45 2.45 -7.12
CA THR A 26 -7.97 3.55 -7.96
C THR A 26 -7.87 4.89 -7.24
N HIS A 27 -8.07 4.87 -5.91
CA HIS A 27 -8.07 6.06 -5.08
C HIS A 27 -7.45 5.78 -3.70
N ALA A 28 -6.74 6.75 -3.12
CA ALA A 28 -6.30 6.72 -1.72
C ALA A 28 -6.36 8.12 -1.09
N ARG A 29 -6.75 8.23 0.18
CA ARG A 29 -7.05 9.52 0.84
C ARG A 29 -5.80 10.35 1.16
N ASP A 30 -4.69 9.72 1.46
CA ASP A 30 -3.43 10.42 1.64
C ASP A 30 -2.41 9.72 0.74
N GLY A 31 -2.62 9.89 -0.57
CA GLY A 31 -2.12 8.99 -1.59
C GLY A 31 -1.00 9.58 -2.45
N ASP A 32 0.22 9.10 -2.29
CA ASP A 32 1.29 9.30 -3.27
C ASP A 32 1.27 8.24 -4.40
N ARG A 33 2.30 8.24 -5.27
CA ARG A 33 2.47 7.19 -6.28
C ARG A 33 2.57 5.80 -5.67
N LEU A 34 3.29 5.62 -4.56
CA LEU A 34 3.52 4.30 -3.97
C LEU A 34 2.22 3.68 -3.44
N SER A 35 1.32 4.51 -2.92
CA SER A 35 0.03 4.08 -2.39
C SER A 35 -1.05 3.90 -3.45
N VAL A 36 -1.09 4.75 -4.48
CA VAL A 36 -2.14 4.70 -5.51
C VAL A 36 -1.76 3.82 -6.71
N CYS A 37 -0.48 3.66 -7.02
CA CYS A 37 -0.03 2.87 -8.18
C CYS A 37 0.22 1.39 -7.91
N ARG A 38 -0.28 0.90 -6.77
CA ARG A 38 -0.19 -0.52 -6.42
C ARG A 38 -1.40 -1.31 -6.87
N GLU A 39 -1.22 -2.61 -6.90
CA GLU A 39 -2.23 -3.63 -7.14
C GLU A 39 -2.35 -4.50 -5.88
N LEU A 40 -3.52 -5.10 -5.70
CA LEU A 40 -3.85 -5.98 -4.59
C LEU A 40 -4.22 -7.36 -5.13
N HIS A 41 -3.60 -8.38 -4.58
CA HIS A 41 -3.88 -9.78 -4.85
C HIS A 41 -4.34 -10.47 -3.56
N THR A 42 -5.53 -11.07 -3.58
CA THR A 42 -6.06 -11.77 -2.41
C THR A 42 -6.27 -13.25 -2.70
N SER A 43 -6.07 -14.08 -1.68
CA SER A 43 -6.46 -15.49 -1.75
C SER A 43 -6.74 -16.04 -0.35
N LYS A 44 -7.39 -17.20 -0.30
CA LYS A 44 -7.62 -17.96 0.93
C LYS A 44 -7.26 -19.41 0.68
N ASP A 45 -6.35 -19.96 1.48
CA ASP A 45 -5.97 -21.35 1.37
C ASP A 45 -7.02 -22.28 2.00
N SER A 46 -6.87 -23.59 1.76
CA SER A 46 -7.80 -24.61 2.28
C SER A 46 -7.79 -24.74 3.81
N ARG A 47 -6.79 -24.18 4.49
CA ARG A 47 -6.68 -24.12 5.95
C ARG A 47 -7.27 -22.83 6.52
N GLY A 48 -7.71 -21.91 5.67
CA GLY A 48 -8.32 -20.64 6.02
C GLY A 48 -7.33 -19.50 6.21
N ALA A 49 -6.04 -19.70 5.95
CA ALA A 49 -5.05 -18.61 5.93
C ALA A 49 -5.32 -17.70 4.74
N ILE A 50 -5.28 -16.39 4.97
CA ILE A 50 -5.58 -15.37 3.97
C ILE A 50 -4.28 -14.73 3.51
N SER A 51 -4.08 -14.61 2.20
CA SER A 51 -3.03 -13.78 1.62
C SER A 51 -3.61 -12.47 1.11
N TYR A 52 -2.91 -11.37 1.36
CA TYR A 52 -3.34 -10.00 1.02
C TYR A 52 -2.16 -9.19 0.48
N ASN A 53 -1.70 -9.56 -0.71
CA ASN A 53 -0.40 -9.12 -1.23
C ASN A 53 -0.54 -7.86 -2.07
N TYR A 54 0.44 -6.96 -1.97
CA TYR A 54 0.51 -5.76 -2.79
C TYR A 54 1.70 -5.81 -3.74
N GLU A 55 1.52 -5.23 -4.93
CA GLU A 55 2.59 -5.05 -5.90
C GLU A 55 2.58 -3.63 -6.43
N PHE A 56 3.76 -3.03 -6.54
CA PHE A 56 4.01 -1.80 -7.30
C PHE A 56 5.15 -2.10 -8.27
N ASN A 57 4.96 -1.79 -9.55
CA ASN A 57 5.96 -2.05 -10.59
C ASN A 57 6.48 -0.78 -11.29
N GLY A 58 6.17 0.40 -10.74
CA GLY A 58 6.63 1.70 -11.23
C GLY A 58 6.15 2.11 -12.63
N ASN A 59 5.69 1.18 -13.48
CA ASN A 59 5.47 1.41 -14.91
C ASN A 59 6.67 2.11 -15.59
N GLY A 60 7.89 1.73 -15.20
CA GLY A 60 9.13 2.36 -15.67
C GLY A 60 9.43 3.74 -15.06
N LYS A 61 8.64 4.18 -14.09
CA LYS A 61 8.82 5.43 -13.35
C LYS A 61 8.99 5.11 -11.86
N PRO A 62 10.20 5.25 -11.29
CA PRO A 62 10.37 5.11 -9.86
C PRO A 62 9.46 6.07 -9.07
N ALA A 63 9.31 5.83 -7.78
CA ALA A 63 8.73 6.78 -6.85
C ALA A 63 9.63 6.82 -5.60
N GLU A 64 10.16 8.00 -5.29
CA GLU A 64 11.07 8.20 -4.14
C GLU A 64 12.29 7.26 -4.12
N GLY A 65 12.79 6.88 -5.30
CA GLY A 65 13.91 5.92 -5.43
C GLY A 65 13.49 4.46 -5.40
N ILE A 66 12.19 4.15 -5.33
CA ILE A 66 11.67 2.78 -5.42
C ILE A 66 11.20 2.53 -6.84
N LYS A 67 11.81 1.56 -7.54
CA LYS A 67 11.40 1.13 -8.89
C LYS A 67 10.18 0.23 -8.84
N ALA A 68 10.20 -0.73 -7.92
CA ALA A 68 9.14 -1.68 -7.67
C ALA A 68 9.17 -2.15 -6.21
N PHE A 69 8.06 -2.66 -5.70
CA PHE A 69 8.05 -3.41 -4.46
C PHE A 69 6.98 -4.51 -4.49
N THR A 70 7.18 -5.53 -3.66
CA THR A 70 6.17 -6.54 -3.36
C THR A 70 6.01 -6.67 -1.85
N ALA A 71 4.78 -6.59 -1.37
CA ALA A 71 4.44 -6.86 0.01
C ALA A 71 3.63 -8.15 0.08
N ASN A 72 4.17 -9.17 0.74
CA ASN A 72 3.49 -10.44 0.94
C ASN A 72 2.94 -10.47 2.36
N CYS A 73 1.62 -10.47 2.48
CA CYS A 73 0.94 -10.42 3.76
C CYS A 73 0.13 -11.70 3.97
N THR A 74 0.30 -12.33 5.13
CA THR A 74 -0.49 -13.51 5.52
C THR A 74 -1.15 -13.26 6.86
N GLY A 75 -2.40 -13.72 7.02
CA GLY A 75 -3.16 -13.42 8.23
C GLY A 75 -4.52 -14.07 8.29
N THR A 76 -5.35 -13.55 9.17
CA THR A 76 -6.68 -14.08 9.47
C THR A 76 -7.71 -12.98 9.66
N GLU A 77 -8.97 -13.32 9.46
CA GLU A 77 -10.11 -12.47 9.82
C GLU A 77 -10.37 -12.54 11.33
N ASP A 78 -10.76 -11.41 11.93
CA ASP A 78 -11.21 -11.36 13.32
C ASP A 78 -12.53 -12.15 13.47
N SER A 79 -12.52 -13.12 14.39
CA SER A 79 -13.66 -14.00 14.61
C SER A 79 -14.88 -13.31 15.27
N SER A 80 -14.65 -12.18 15.94
CA SER A 80 -15.67 -11.36 16.62
C SER A 80 -16.20 -10.24 15.72
N LYS A 81 -15.41 -9.76 14.76
CA LYS A 81 -15.75 -8.67 13.85
C LYS A 81 -15.39 -9.01 12.40
N LYS A 82 -16.33 -9.64 11.69
CA LYS A 82 -16.19 -9.93 10.26
C LYS A 82 -15.87 -8.66 9.46
N GLY A 83 -14.97 -8.79 8.49
CA GLY A 83 -14.47 -7.68 7.69
C GLY A 83 -13.29 -6.94 8.29
N GLN A 84 -12.82 -7.33 9.48
CA GLN A 84 -11.54 -6.91 10.03
C GLN A 84 -10.52 -8.03 9.91
N PHE A 85 -9.32 -7.67 9.48
CA PHE A 85 -8.22 -8.60 9.24
C PHE A 85 -6.95 -8.06 9.88
N SER A 86 -6.13 -8.99 10.37
CA SER A 86 -4.78 -8.71 10.83
C SER A 86 -3.81 -9.57 10.03
N PHE A 87 -2.76 -8.94 9.54
CA PHE A 87 -1.76 -9.52 8.68
C PHE A 87 -0.36 -9.26 9.22
N ASP A 88 0.51 -10.25 9.03
CA ASP A 88 1.96 -10.09 9.10
C ASP A 88 2.47 -9.97 7.66
N CYS A 89 3.13 -8.85 7.36
CA CYS A 89 3.62 -8.52 6.02
C CYS A 89 5.14 -8.57 5.96
N THR A 90 5.66 -9.03 4.82
CA THR A 90 7.06 -8.88 4.43
C THR A 90 7.12 -8.16 3.09
N GLU A 91 7.79 -7.01 3.08
CA GLU A 91 7.95 -6.16 1.90
C GLU A 91 9.38 -6.20 1.38
N LYS A 92 9.51 -6.26 0.05
CA LYS A 92 10.78 -6.28 -0.67
C LYS A 92 10.77 -5.21 -1.72
N TYR A 93 11.89 -4.51 -1.84
CA TYR A 93 12.03 -3.36 -2.74
C TYR A 93 13.05 -3.64 -3.84
N ASP A 94 12.74 -3.19 -5.05
CA ASP A 94 13.71 -2.92 -6.11
C ASP A 94 14.03 -1.43 -6.07
N LEU A 95 15.25 -1.10 -5.66
CA LEU A 95 15.68 0.27 -5.41
C LEU A 95 16.45 0.85 -6.61
N ASP A 96 16.27 2.14 -6.83
CA ASP A 96 17.14 2.96 -7.67
C ASP A 96 18.35 3.43 -6.84
N LEU A 97 19.38 2.59 -6.82
CA LEU A 97 20.61 2.89 -6.07
C LEU A 97 21.30 4.18 -6.52
N GLU A 98 21.16 4.57 -7.79
CA GLU A 98 21.73 5.82 -8.29
C GLU A 98 20.96 7.03 -7.73
N TYR A 99 19.63 6.93 -7.62
CA TYR A 99 18.82 7.95 -6.95
C TYR A 99 19.27 8.12 -5.49
N PHE A 100 19.39 7.03 -4.73
CA PHE A 100 19.84 7.10 -3.33
C PHE A 100 21.27 7.62 -3.21
N LYS A 101 22.18 7.17 -4.08
CA LYS A 101 23.54 7.69 -4.15
C LYS A 101 23.53 9.22 -4.33
N GLN A 102 22.81 9.73 -5.32
CA GLN A 102 22.73 11.16 -5.57
C GLN A 102 22.08 11.94 -4.42
N LYS A 103 21.05 11.37 -3.79
CA LYS A 103 20.39 11.97 -2.63
C LYS A 103 21.36 12.10 -1.46
N PHE A 104 22.02 11.02 -1.07
CA PHE A 104 22.95 11.03 0.06
C PHE A 104 24.22 11.85 -0.22
N LEU A 105 24.72 11.86 -1.47
CA LEU A 105 25.83 12.73 -1.86
C LEU A 105 25.51 14.22 -1.74
N LYS A 106 24.24 14.63 -1.94
CA LYS A 106 23.80 16.03 -1.73
C LYS A 106 23.74 16.40 -0.26
N GLU A 107 23.49 15.44 0.62
CA GLU A 107 23.43 15.63 2.08
C GLU A 107 24.82 15.59 2.72
N ALA A 108 25.79 14.91 2.10
CA ALA A 108 27.17 14.84 2.56
C ALA A 108 27.86 16.22 2.54
N THR A 109 28.47 16.58 3.67
CA THR A 109 29.13 17.88 3.89
C THR A 109 30.65 17.84 3.76
N SER A 110 31.22 16.63 3.70
CA SER A 110 32.67 16.39 3.59
C SER A 110 33.00 15.34 2.53
N ASP A 111 34.26 15.33 2.08
CA ASP A 111 34.72 14.32 1.10
C ASP A 111 34.80 12.90 1.71
N GLU A 112 35.01 12.80 3.03
CA GLU A 112 34.97 11.53 3.76
C GLU A 112 33.54 10.95 3.77
N GLU A 113 32.53 11.77 4.06
CA GLU A 113 31.12 11.35 4.00
C GLU A 113 30.73 10.94 2.58
N LYS A 114 31.18 11.67 1.55
CA LYS A 114 30.93 11.28 0.16
C LYS A 114 31.53 9.92 -0.17
N ALA A 115 32.80 9.68 0.21
CA ALA A 115 33.45 8.38 0.01
C ALA A 115 32.69 7.25 0.71
N ALA A 116 32.22 7.48 1.94
CA ALA A 116 31.42 6.52 2.69
C ALA A 116 30.07 6.21 2.00
N VAL A 117 29.41 7.22 1.43
CA VAL A 117 28.17 7.01 0.64
C VAL A 117 28.44 6.14 -0.58
N GLU A 118 29.52 6.41 -1.32
CA GLU A 118 29.86 5.61 -2.51
C GLU A 118 30.17 4.16 -2.16
N GLU A 119 30.96 3.94 -1.12
CA GLU A 119 31.29 2.59 -0.62
C GLU A 119 30.04 1.86 -0.13
N GLY A 120 29.18 2.52 0.65
CA GLY A 120 27.95 1.96 1.17
C GLY A 120 26.99 1.50 0.08
N ILE A 121 26.78 2.32 -0.95
CA ILE A 121 25.91 1.98 -2.09
C ILE A 121 26.49 0.82 -2.91
N ASN A 122 27.80 0.81 -3.18
CA ASN A 122 28.45 -0.23 -3.97
C ASN A 122 28.44 -1.61 -3.28
N ASN A 123 28.43 -1.61 -1.94
CA ASN A 123 28.41 -2.83 -1.14
C ASN A 123 26.99 -3.24 -0.70
N LEU A 124 25.95 -2.49 -1.11
CA LEU A 124 24.58 -2.76 -0.71
C LEU A 124 24.03 -3.98 -1.46
N ASP A 125 23.76 -5.06 -0.73
CA ASP A 125 22.99 -6.18 -1.26
C ASP A 125 21.48 -5.91 -1.11
N THR A 126 20.86 -5.44 -2.19
CA THR A 126 19.42 -5.18 -2.23
C THR A 126 18.56 -6.44 -2.03
N SER A 127 19.10 -7.64 -2.22
CA SER A 127 18.32 -8.88 -2.07
C SER A 127 17.98 -9.21 -0.61
N ASP A 128 18.70 -8.60 0.33
CA ASP A 128 18.51 -8.75 1.76
C ASP A 128 17.60 -7.68 2.38
N TYR A 129 17.31 -6.59 1.66
CA TYR A 129 16.44 -5.53 2.18
C TYR A 129 14.99 -5.99 2.20
N LYS A 130 14.51 -6.35 3.40
CA LYS A 130 13.14 -6.80 3.65
C LYS A 130 12.64 -6.10 4.90
N ASP A 131 11.48 -5.49 4.78
CA ASP A 131 10.80 -4.87 5.91
C ASP A 131 9.63 -5.74 6.35
N GLU A 132 9.58 -6.01 7.66
CA GLU A 132 8.48 -6.75 8.28
C GLU A 132 7.62 -5.77 9.07
N PHE A 133 6.31 -5.80 8.82
CA PHE A 133 5.37 -4.95 9.54
C PHE A 133 4.01 -5.63 9.73
N PRO A 134 3.34 -5.39 10.87
CA PRO A 134 1.95 -5.76 11.04
C PRO A 134 1.05 -4.79 10.27
N GLN A 135 -0.01 -5.31 9.65
CA GLN A 135 -1.03 -4.51 8.99
C GLN A 135 -2.42 -4.96 9.44
N ASN A 136 -3.26 -3.99 9.80
CA ASN A 136 -4.68 -4.19 10.03
C ASN A 136 -5.47 -3.62 8.85
N VAL A 137 -6.47 -4.36 8.39
CA VAL A 137 -7.36 -3.95 7.30
C VAL A 137 -8.80 -4.09 7.75
N THR A 138 -9.61 -3.06 7.54
CA THR A 138 -11.06 -3.11 7.73
C THR A 138 -11.78 -2.81 6.42
N VAL A 139 -12.64 -3.72 5.96
CA VAL A 139 -13.48 -3.50 4.78
C VAL A 139 -14.69 -2.65 5.19
N LEU A 140 -14.77 -1.44 4.66
CA LEU A 140 -15.83 -0.47 4.99
C LEU A 140 -17.02 -0.56 4.02
N SER A 141 -16.76 -0.93 2.77
CA SER A 141 -17.78 -1.09 1.73
C SER A 141 -17.29 -1.95 0.58
N THR A 142 -18.15 -2.80 0.03
CA THR A 142 -17.87 -3.55 -1.20
C THR A 142 -19.19 -4.03 -1.82
N ASP A 143 -19.23 -4.13 -3.15
CA ASP A 143 -20.29 -4.85 -3.87
C ASP A 143 -19.96 -6.33 -4.10
N TYR A 144 -18.78 -6.76 -3.66
CA TYR A 144 -18.19 -8.08 -3.88
C TYR A 144 -17.89 -8.42 -5.35
N GLU A 145 -17.94 -7.47 -6.28
CA GLU A 145 -17.78 -7.75 -7.71
C GLU A 145 -16.83 -6.80 -8.42
N LYS A 146 -16.86 -5.52 -8.07
CA LYS A 146 -16.11 -4.49 -8.78
C LYS A 146 -15.18 -3.73 -7.89
N TYR A 147 -15.53 -3.50 -6.62
CA TYR A 147 -14.75 -2.59 -5.78
C TYR A 147 -14.70 -3.00 -4.31
N ALA A 148 -13.72 -2.45 -3.61
CA ALA A 148 -13.64 -2.47 -2.16
C ALA A 148 -13.12 -1.13 -1.64
N LEU A 149 -13.82 -0.52 -0.69
CA LEU A 149 -13.30 0.56 0.14
C LEU A 149 -12.81 -0.06 1.45
N ILE A 150 -11.53 0.17 1.75
CA ILE A 150 -10.92 -0.30 2.98
C ILE A 150 -10.33 0.86 3.78
N HIS A 151 -10.19 0.61 5.08
CA HIS A 151 -9.22 1.26 5.94
C HIS A 151 -8.02 0.32 6.11
N SER A 152 -6.82 0.86 5.98
CA SER A 152 -5.56 0.13 6.15
C SER A 152 -4.70 0.88 7.15
N CYS A 153 -4.20 0.18 8.15
CA CYS A 153 -3.29 0.75 9.14
C CYS A 153 -2.11 -0.17 9.40
N ALA A 154 -0.89 0.36 9.37
CA ALA A 154 0.33 -0.39 9.64
C ALA A 154 1.32 0.44 10.48
N ASP A 155 2.06 -0.25 11.34
CA ASP A 155 3.22 0.33 12.02
C ASP A 155 4.48 -0.13 11.27
N MET A 156 4.97 0.71 10.38
CA MET A 156 6.20 0.45 9.64
C MET A 156 7.42 0.84 10.46
N LYS A 157 8.47 0.03 10.43
CA LYS A 157 9.74 0.36 11.05
C LYS A 157 10.73 0.72 9.96
N ILE A 158 11.20 1.95 9.98
CA ILE A 158 12.31 2.39 9.14
C ILE A 158 13.41 2.80 10.11
N GLU A 159 14.52 2.08 10.05
CA GLU A 159 15.61 2.14 11.04
C GLU A 159 15.10 1.87 12.47
N ASN A 160 15.32 2.80 13.40
CA ASN A 160 14.91 2.73 14.81
C ASN A 160 13.64 3.54 15.11
N LYS A 161 12.90 3.96 14.07
CA LYS A 161 11.67 4.75 14.21
C LYS A 161 10.48 3.98 13.67
N THR A 162 9.38 4.03 14.41
CA THR A 162 8.08 3.53 13.96
C THR A 162 7.31 4.66 13.29
N TYR A 163 6.86 4.43 12.07
CA TYR A 163 6.00 5.30 11.29
C TYR A 163 4.62 4.65 11.19
N LEU A 164 3.62 5.38 11.63
CA LEU A 164 2.23 4.96 11.47
C LEU A 164 1.78 5.32 10.06
N VAL A 165 1.41 4.31 9.28
CA VAL A 165 0.75 4.47 7.99
C VAL A 165 -0.73 4.19 8.20
N ASP A 166 -1.56 5.22 8.06
CA ASP A 166 -3.01 5.13 8.25
C ASP A 166 -3.69 5.69 7.00
N ASN A 167 -4.45 4.88 6.26
CA ASN A 167 -4.98 5.27 4.97
C ASN A 167 -6.33 4.62 4.64
N TYR A 168 -7.08 5.31 3.79
CA TYR A 168 -8.34 4.84 3.21
C TYR A 168 -8.17 4.64 1.72
N VAL A 169 -8.47 3.44 1.24
CA VAL A 169 -8.10 2.99 -0.11
C VAL A 169 -9.32 2.43 -0.81
N VAL A 170 -9.55 2.88 -2.04
CA VAL A 170 -10.55 2.31 -2.95
C VAL A 170 -9.85 1.46 -3.99
N PHE A 171 -10.12 0.16 -3.93
CA PHE A 171 -9.73 -0.82 -4.91
C PHE A 171 -10.83 -1.05 -5.93
N ASN A 172 -10.46 -1.35 -7.17
CA ASN A 172 -11.39 -1.72 -8.23
C ASN A 172 -10.81 -2.79 -9.16
N VAL A 173 -11.65 -3.64 -9.74
CA VAL A 173 -11.24 -4.63 -10.76
C VAL A 173 -10.81 -3.99 -12.09
N LYS A 174 -11.15 -2.72 -12.32
CA LYS A 174 -10.69 -1.92 -13.46
C LYS A 174 -9.77 -0.80 -12.99
N GLU A 175 -8.60 -0.67 -13.61
CA GLU A 175 -7.58 0.30 -13.22
C GLU A 175 -8.02 1.77 -13.37
N ASP A 176 -8.90 2.07 -14.33
CA ASP A 176 -9.35 3.42 -14.69
C ASP A 176 -10.74 3.75 -14.11
N ALA A 177 -11.26 2.91 -13.21
CA ALA A 177 -12.56 3.14 -12.61
C ALA A 177 -12.55 4.38 -11.71
N GLY A 178 -13.58 5.21 -11.86
CA GLY A 178 -13.88 6.29 -10.92
C GLY A 178 -14.41 5.77 -9.58
N LEU A 179 -14.61 6.69 -8.63
CA LEU A 179 -15.18 6.38 -7.32
C LEU A 179 -16.57 5.72 -7.44
N PRO A 180 -16.78 4.53 -6.87
CA PRO A 180 -18.09 3.89 -6.79
C PRO A 180 -19.08 4.72 -5.95
N GLU A 181 -20.35 4.80 -6.38
CA GLU A 181 -21.37 5.60 -5.69
C GLU A 181 -21.61 5.13 -4.25
N GLU A 182 -21.54 3.82 -4.00
CA GLU A 182 -21.64 3.25 -2.66
C GLU A 182 -20.43 3.59 -1.78
N ALA A 183 -19.24 3.77 -2.36
CA ALA A 183 -18.06 4.24 -1.63
C ALA A 183 -18.20 5.73 -1.28
N LYS A 184 -18.70 6.56 -2.22
CA LYS A 184 -18.98 7.99 -1.97
C LYS A 184 -20.00 8.20 -0.86
N LYS A 185 -21.05 7.37 -0.81
CA LYS A 185 -22.01 7.38 0.31
C LYS A 185 -21.31 7.14 1.65
N LYS A 186 -20.32 6.22 1.69
CA LYS A 186 -19.52 6.00 2.89
C LYS A 186 -18.63 7.17 3.26
N PHE A 187 -18.14 7.95 2.30
CA PHE A 187 -17.33 9.14 2.61
C PHE A 187 -18.12 10.16 3.45
N SER A 188 -19.44 10.25 3.23
CA SER A 188 -20.33 11.11 4.03
C SER A 188 -20.44 10.66 5.50
N ASP A 189 -20.29 9.37 5.80
CA ASP A 189 -20.28 8.86 7.19
C ASP A 189 -19.08 9.39 7.99
N TYR A 190 -18.04 9.88 7.31
CA TYR A 190 -16.78 10.34 7.89
C TYR A 190 -16.43 11.80 7.54
N ASP A 191 -17.36 12.55 6.96
CA ASP A 191 -17.17 13.92 6.47
C ASP A 191 -15.98 14.08 5.50
N TRP A 192 -15.71 13.07 4.65
CA TRP A 192 -14.66 13.15 3.64
C TRP A 192 -15.15 13.77 2.35
N GLN A 193 -14.27 14.56 1.73
CA GLN A 193 -14.47 15.11 0.39
C GLN A 193 -13.73 14.24 -0.64
N GLU A 194 -14.34 14.04 -1.81
CA GLU A 194 -13.76 13.20 -2.88
C GLU A 194 -12.40 13.73 -3.37
N ASP A 195 -12.20 15.06 -3.35
CA ASP A 195 -10.96 15.72 -3.77
C ASP A 195 -9.79 15.51 -2.79
N LYS A 196 -10.05 14.90 -1.64
CA LYS A 196 -9.02 14.41 -0.73
C LYS A 196 -8.48 13.06 -1.16
N PHE A 197 -9.03 12.41 -2.18
CA PHE A 197 -8.51 11.13 -2.63
C PHE A 197 -7.69 11.31 -3.90
N ASP A 198 -6.39 11.03 -3.79
CA ASP A 198 -5.50 10.94 -4.94
C ASP A 198 -5.92 9.79 -5.85
N THR A 199 -5.82 10.02 -7.16
CA THR A 199 -6.35 9.12 -8.19
C THR A 199 -5.21 8.39 -8.91
N ARG A 200 -5.49 7.18 -9.43
CA ARG A 200 -4.53 6.38 -10.21
C ARG A 200 -4.04 7.07 -11.48
N GLU A 201 -4.66 8.17 -11.90
CA GLU A 201 -4.13 9.01 -12.98
C GLU A 201 -2.72 9.55 -12.68
N ILE A 202 -2.32 9.68 -11.40
CA ILE A 202 -0.94 10.02 -11.02
C ILE A 202 0.08 8.99 -11.54
N CYS A 203 -0.34 7.74 -11.73
CA CYS A 203 0.52 6.66 -12.19
C CYS A 203 0.97 6.83 -13.65
N LYS A 204 0.17 7.58 -14.43
CA LYS A 204 0.46 7.88 -15.85
C LYS A 204 1.36 9.11 -16.01
N ARG A 205 1.37 10.04 -15.04
CA ARG A 205 2.16 11.27 -15.10
C ARG A 205 3.66 10.96 -15.06
N GLU A 206 4.48 11.72 -15.77
CA GLU A 206 5.93 11.71 -15.53
C GLU A 206 6.17 12.36 -14.16
N GLU A 207 7.07 11.79 -13.35
CA GLU A 207 7.47 12.47 -12.12
C GLU A 207 7.98 13.86 -12.48
N ILE A 208 7.41 14.89 -11.85
CA ILE A 208 8.01 16.22 -11.91
C ILE A 208 9.33 16.08 -11.16
N LYS A 209 10.44 16.08 -11.88
CA LYS A 209 11.78 16.18 -11.30
C LYS A 209 11.84 17.50 -10.51
N THR A 210 11.63 17.44 -9.21
CA THR A 210 11.90 18.54 -8.28
C THR A 210 13.36 18.55 -7.88
#